data_AF-A0A3N5FGG9-F1
#
_entry.id   AF-A0A3N5FGG9-F1
#
_cell.length_a   1.000
_cell.length_b   1.000
_cell.length_c   1.000
_cell.angle_alpha   90.00
_cell.angle_beta   90.00
_cell.angle_gamma   90.00
#
_symmetry.space_group_name_H-M   'P 1'
#
loop_
_entity.id
_entity.type
_entity.pdbx_description
1 polymer ?
#
loop_
_entity_poly.entity_id
_entity_poly.type
_entity_poly.pdbx_seq_one_letter_code
_entity_poly.pdbx_strand_id
1 'polypeptide(L)'
;MSAGRDLQALLEGSAEIRQEDTSEISSHDRDIIEKWQDKIFTGWDFAGLPAAIALKNLVQNTVGYLYPTLVPVDEKAVRLTFERDLAKARILNREGMLLLFRLQFTDQCKSLKNYCATALSGPSSLWLLDRSRSQKQAANALLTFILGSLFSPLSGAIESQDCFGKTVSRVAKEGLFRKGQEICDKVMAVLRKRKEVADQLQRLVALDRQRRIFTRERQAELQSLIAAIVPADFLENGRYERLDDCDRYLRSLAVRIERLHANPAKDAIKEAQIKPHLENLSRISTGGTPSQELQVLIEEYRTLIEEYRISLFSPEIKTRLVVSAKKLEQHWQAVRQLS
;
A
#
# COMPACT_ATOMS: atom_id res chain seq x y z
N MET A 1 -56.64 -20.94 -11.77
CA MET A 1 -55.95 -19.65 -11.51
C MET A 1 -56.25 -19.16 -10.10
N SER A 2 -55.63 -19.76 -9.07
CA SER A 2 -55.75 -19.29 -7.67
C SER A 2 -54.64 -19.88 -6.76
N ALA A 3 -53.39 -19.89 -7.23
CA ALA A 3 -52.25 -20.38 -6.43
C ALA A 3 -51.06 -19.39 -6.39
N GLY A 4 -51.21 -18.20 -6.98
CA GLY A 4 -50.17 -17.18 -7.04
C GLY A 4 -50.39 -15.96 -6.15
N ARG A 5 -51.55 -15.84 -5.48
CA ARG A 5 -51.87 -14.68 -4.63
C ARG A 5 -51.44 -14.86 -3.17
N ASP A 6 -51.30 -16.09 -2.67
CA ASP A 6 -50.85 -16.35 -1.30
C ASP A 6 -49.32 -16.25 -1.13
N LEU A 7 -48.54 -16.45 -2.19
CA LEU A 7 -47.08 -16.32 -2.10
C LEU A 7 -46.66 -14.85 -2.03
N GLN A 8 -47.43 -13.97 -2.67
CA GLN A 8 -47.20 -12.53 -2.63
C GLN A 8 -47.67 -11.92 -1.29
N ALA A 9 -48.75 -12.44 -0.69
CA ALA A 9 -49.14 -12.09 0.68
C ALA A 9 -48.14 -12.59 1.75
N LEU A 10 -47.47 -13.73 1.53
CA LEU A 10 -46.38 -14.22 2.39
C LEU A 10 -45.06 -13.44 2.18
N LEU A 11 -44.80 -12.93 0.98
CA LEU A 11 -43.65 -12.07 0.67
C LEU A 11 -43.86 -10.62 1.16
N GLU A 12 -45.09 -10.12 1.13
CA GLU A 12 -45.44 -8.79 1.64
C GLU A 12 -45.52 -8.78 3.18
N GLY A 13 -45.93 -9.89 3.81
CA GLY A 13 -45.84 -10.07 5.27
C GLY A 13 -44.42 -10.30 5.83
N SER A 14 -43.43 -10.56 4.96
CA SER A 14 -42.01 -10.66 5.33
C SER A 14 -41.20 -9.40 4.98
N ALA A 15 -41.81 -8.43 4.29
CA ALA A 15 -41.19 -7.15 3.92
C ALA A 15 -41.49 -6.00 4.91
N GLU A 16 -42.29 -6.25 5.95
CA GLU A 16 -42.63 -5.26 7.01
C GLU A 16 -42.14 -5.65 8.41
N ILE A 17 -41.07 -6.44 8.50
CA ILE A 17 -40.21 -6.42 9.69
C ILE A 17 -39.05 -5.48 9.37
N ARG A 18 -39.30 -4.17 9.49
CA ARG A 18 -38.28 -3.25 9.96
C ARG A 18 -37.95 -3.66 11.39
N GLN A 19 -37.14 -4.71 11.53
CA GLN A 19 -36.46 -5.00 12.77
C GLN A 19 -35.52 -3.81 12.97
N GLU A 20 -35.93 -2.86 13.81
CA GLU A 20 -34.98 -2.20 14.67
C GLU A 20 -34.15 -3.34 15.30
N ASP A 21 -32.95 -3.56 14.77
CA ASP A 21 -31.96 -4.47 15.32
C ASP A 21 -31.67 -4.00 16.75
N THR A 22 -32.45 -4.48 17.71
CA THR A 22 -32.17 -4.36 19.14
C THR A 22 -31.04 -5.34 19.44
N SER A 23 -29.86 -5.02 18.94
CA SER A 23 -28.63 -5.69 19.33
C SER A 23 -28.35 -5.33 20.79
N GLU A 24 -28.35 -6.34 21.65
CA GLU A 24 -27.99 -6.21 23.05
C GLU A 24 -26.50 -6.42 23.25
N ILE A 25 -25.90 -5.53 24.03
CA ILE A 25 -24.52 -5.61 24.50
C ILE A 25 -24.57 -6.11 25.95
N SER A 26 -23.64 -6.98 26.35
CA SER A 26 -23.55 -7.46 27.74
C SER A 26 -23.31 -6.27 28.70
N SER A 27 -23.73 -6.38 29.97
CA SER A 27 -23.52 -5.29 30.94
C SER A 27 -22.03 -4.95 31.06
N HIS A 28 -21.16 -5.97 31.15
CA HIS A 28 -19.72 -5.80 31.20
C HIS A 28 -19.16 -5.06 29.97
N ASP A 29 -19.61 -5.42 28.77
CA ASP A 29 -19.16 -4.78 27.54
C ASP A 29 -19.69 -3.33 27.39
N ARG A 30 -20.89 -3.03 27.92
CA ARG A 30 -21.39 -1.65 27.99
C ARG A 30 -20.53 -0.80 28.92
N ASP A 31 -20.16 -1.32 30.08
CA ASP A 31 -19.27 -0.62 31.02
C ASP A 31 -17.91 -0.33 30.36
N ILE A 32 -17.38 -1.25 29.54
CA ILE A 32 -16.16 -1.04 28.76
C ILE A 32 -16.35 0.09 27.73
N ILE A 33 -17.45 0.08 26.98
CA ILE A 33 -17.73 1.13 25.98
C ILE A 33 -17.88 2.48 26.67
N GLU A 34 -18.72 2.60 27.70
CA GLU A 34 -18.92 3.86 28.43
C GLU A 34 -17.64 4.36 29.09
N LYS A 35 -16.80 3.44 29.60
CA LYS A 35 -15.49 3.80 30.18
C LYS A 35 -14.56 4.42 29.15
N TRP A 36 -14.62 4.04 27.88
CA TRP A 36 -13.56 4.32 26.91
C TRP A 36 -13.98 5.20 25.73
N GLN A 37 -15.27 5.21 25.40
CA GLN A 37 -15.85 5.95 24.29
C GLN A 37 -15.48 7.43 24.36
N ASP A 38 -15.00 7.96 23.23
CA ASP A 38 -14.62 9.35 23.01
C ASP A 38 -13.50 9.90 23.90
N LYS A 39 -12.85 9.06 24.71
CA LYS A 39 -11.66 9.45 25.48
C LYS A 39 -10.47 9.71 24.57
N ILE A 40 -9.67 10.69 24.96
CA ILE A 40 -8.52 11.19 24.20
C ILE A 40 -7.23 10.80 24.92
N PHE A 41 -6.27 10.26 24.17
CA PHE A 41 -5.00 9.77 24.67
C PHE A 41 -3.81 10.36 23.91
N THR A 42 -2.73 10.65 24.63
CA THR A 42 -1.44 11.06 24.05
C THR A 42 -0.35 10.00 24.25
N GLY A 43 -0.64 8.98 25.07
CA GLY A 43 0.17 7.79 25.31
C GLY A 43 -0.70 6.53 25.31
N TRP A 44 -0.08 5.39 25.61
CA TRP A 44 -0.80 4.12 25.73
C TRP A 44 -1.37 4.02 27.16
N ASP A 45 -2.62 4.45 27.35
CA ASP A 45 -3.28 4.52 28.68
C ASP A 45 -4.68 3.86 28.68
N PHE A 46 -4.88 2.88 27.82
CA PHE A 46 -6.16 2.19 27.62
C PHE A 46 -6.05 0.68 27.87
N ALA A 47 -5.39 0.33 28.99
CA ALA A 47 -5.26 -1.06 29.43
C ALA A 47 -6.64 -1.73 29.63
N GLY A 48 -6.76 -2.98 29.17
CA GLY A 48 -7.98 -3.78 29.33
C GLY A 48 -9.01 -3.62 28.21
N LEU A 49 -8.64 -3.09 27.05
CA LEU A 49 -9.49 -3.16 25.86
C LEU A 49 -9.56 -4.59 25.30
N PRO A 50 -10.76 -5.13 25.03
CA PRO A 50 -10.91 -6.41 24.35
C PRO A 50 -10.57 -6.28 22.86
N ALA A 51 -10.26 -7.38 22.19
CA ALA A 51 -9.98 -7.37 20.74
C ALA A 51 -11.24 -7.06 19.90
N ALA A 52 -12.41 -7.50 20.39
CA ALA A 52 -13.72 -7.22 19.81
C ALA A 52 -14.80 -7.39 20.89
N ILE A 53 -15.88 -6.63 20.77
CA ILE A 53 -17.08 -6.73 21.61
C ILE A 53 -18.18 -7.36 20.76
N ALA A 54 -18.76 -8.47 21.23
CA ALA A 54 -19.81 -9.17 20.49
C ALA A 54 -21.16 -8.44 20.65
N LEU A 55 -21.83 -8.19 19.53
CA LEU A 55 -23.23 -7.74 19.49
C LEU A 55 -24.12 -8.99 19.45
N LYS A 56 -25.04 -9.12 20.41
CA LYS A 56 -25.95 -10.27 20.50
C LYS A 56 -27.39 -9.86 20.20
N ASN A 57 -28.19 -10.76 19.65
CA ASN A 57 -29.64 -10.57 19.59
C ASN A 57 -30.33 -11.02 20.89
N LEU A 58 -31.64 -10.84 20.98
CA LEU A 58 -32.47 -11.26 22.14
C LEU A 58 -32.35 -12.76 22.46
N VAL A 59 -31.97 -13.59 21.48
CA VAL A 59 -31.78 -15.05 21.63
C VAL A 59 -30.30 -15.40 21.92
N GLN A 60 -29.49 -14.41 22.29
CA GLN A 60 -28.06 -14.50 22.62
C GLN A 60 -27.11 -14.96 21.49
N ASN A 61 -27.57 -14.96 20.24
CA ASN A 61 -26.71 -15.24 19.09
C ASN A 61 -25.91 -14.01 18.68
N THR A 62 -24.63 -14.19 18.35
CA THR A 62 -23.77 -13.11 17.85
C THR A 62 -24.22 -12.68 16.46
N VAL A 63 -24.64 -11.42 16.34
CA VAL A 63 -25.08 -10.79 15.07
C VAL A 63 -24.04 -9.84 14.50
N GLY A 64 -23.00 -9.52 15.26
CA GLY A 64 -21.91 -8.66 14.79
C GLY A 64 -20.87 -8.40 15.87
N TYR A 65 -19.95 -7.48 15.57
CA TYR A 65 -18.90 -7.06 16.49
C TYR A 65 -18.70 -5.55 16.46
N LEU A 66 -18.22 -5.02 17.58
CA LEU A 66 -17.65 -3.69 17.70
C LEU A 66 -16.15 -3.81 17.98
N TYR A 67 -15.34 -3.11 17.21
CA TYR A 67 -13.89 -3.13 17.30
C TYR A 67 -13.38 -1.82 17.88
N PRO A 68 -12.61 -1.84 18.99
CA PRO A 68 -11.97 -0.64 19.48
C PRO A 68 -11.08 -0.03 18.40
N THR A 69 -11.21 1.29 18.24
CA THR A 69 -10.64 2.04 17.13
C THR A 69 -9.97 3.31 17.65
N LEU A 70 -8.69 3.49 17.34
CA LEU A 70 -7.91 4.68 17.64
C LEU A 70 -7.99 5.65 16.47
N VAL A 71 -8.77 6.72 16.61
CA VAL A 71 -8.96 7.75 15.59
C VAL A 71 -8.02 8.92 15.85
N PRO A 72 -7.11 9.28 14.93
CA PRO A 72 -6.26 10.47 15.09
C PRO A 72 -7.07 11.77 15.27
N VAL A 73 -6.64 12.63 16.19
CA VAL A 73 -7.21 13.97 16.44
C VAL A 73 -6.10 15.02 16.42
N ASP A 74 -6.22 15.99 15.52
CA ASP A 74 -5.34 17.18 15.39
C ASP A 74 -3.83 16.88 15.34
N GLU A 75 -3.42 15.70 14.89
CA GLU A 75 -2.04 15.18 14.95
C GLU A 75 -1.39 15.20 16.36
N LYS A 76 -2.19 15.34 17.43
CA LYS A 76 -1.69 15.51 18.81
C LYS A 76 -2.17 14.43 19.76
N ALA A 77 -3.24 13.74 19.43
CA ALA A 77 -3.82 12.71 20.26
C ALA A 77 -4.62 11.70 19.43
N VAL A 78 -5.02 10.60 20.05
CA VAL A 78 -5.97 9.65 19.49
C VAL A 78 -7.23 9.62 20.33
N ARG A 79 -8.38 9.57 19.67
CA ARG A 79 -9.68 9.32 20.29
C ARG A 79 -10.00 7.84 20.17
N LEU A 80 -10.44 7.25 21.27
CA LEU A 80 -10.89 5.86 21.27
C LEU A 80 -12.39 5.79 20.99
N THR A 81 -12.76 5.09 19.92
CA THR A 81 -14.15 4.84 19.50
C THR A 81 -14.34 3.35 19.21
N PHE A 82 -15.56 2.96 18.82
CA PHE A 82 -15.87 1.58 18.43
C PHE A 82 -16.51 1.55 17.03
N GLU A 83 -15.93 0.78 16.12
CA GLU A 83 -16.38 0.66 14.73
C GLU A 83 -16.96 -0.74 14.47
N ARG A 84 -18.00 -0.83 13.64
CA ARG A 84 -18.59 -2.12 13.23
C ARG A 84 -17.81 -2.80 12.10
N ASP A 85 -17.19 -1.99 11.23
CA ASP A 85 -16.40 -2.48 10.11
C ASP A 85 -14.94 -2.72 10.54
N LEU A 86 -14.53 -4.00 10.54
CA LEU A 86 -13.17 -4.42 10.89
C LEU A 86 -12.11 -3.83 9.95
N ALA A 87 -12.41 -3.69 8.65
CA ALA A 87 -11.45 -3.15 7.68
C ALA A 87 -11.18 -1.67 7.97
N LYS A 88 -12.25 -0.89 8.21
CA LYS A 88 -12.15 0.50 8.63
C LYS A 88 -11.42 0.65 9.97
N ALA A 89 -11.77 -0.18 10.96
CA ALA A 89 -11.11 -0.19 12.28
C ALA A 89 -9.60 -0.44 12.15
N ARG A 90 -9.18 -1.39 11.30
CA ARG A 90 -7.77 -1.69 11.06
C ARG A 90 -7.00 -0.52 10.43
N ILE A 91 -7.60 0.18 9.47
CA ILE A 91 -6.97 1.36 8.84
C ILE A 91 -6.75 2.44 9.90
N LEU A 92 -7.80 2.81 10.63
CA LEU A 92 -7.75 3.83 11.67
C LEU A 92 -6.77 3.44 12.79
N ASN A 93 -6.77 2.18 13.24
CA ASN A 93 -5.83 1.70 14.24
C ASN A 93 -4.37 1.78 13.79
N ARG A 94 -4.06 1.54 12.51
CA ARG A 94 -2.69 1.76 12.00
C ARG A 94 -2.28 3.21 12.13
N GLU A 95 -3.15 4.14 11.74
CA GLU A 95 -2.88 5.58 11.82
C GLU A 95 -2.79 6.06 13.28
N GLY A 96 -3.71 5.61 14.14
CA GLY A 96 -3.73 5.94 15.56
C GLY A 96 -2.50 5.42 16.30
N MET A 97 -2.12 4.16 16.07
CA MET A 97 -0.90 3.58 16.66
C MET A 97 0.35 4.32 16.18
N LEU A 98 0.44 4.64 14.89
CA LEU A 98 1.55 5.41 14.34
C LEU A 98 1.65 6.81 14.98
N LEU A 99 0.51 7.46 15.22
CA LEU A 99 0.47 8.74 15.92
C LEU A 99 0.92 8.62 17.37
N LEU A 100 0.46 7.61 18.11
CA LEU A 100 0.91 7.36 19.48
C LEU A 100 2.42 7.14 19.57
N PHE A 101 3.00 6.38 18.63
CA PHE A 101 4.46 6.24 18.53
C PHE A 101 5.14 7.58 18.23
N ARG A 102 4.62 8.37 17.27
CA ARG A 102 5.16 9.70 16.93
C ARG A 102 5.20 10.63 18.14
N LEU A 103 4.20 10.57 19.03
CA LEU A 103 4.13 11.40 20.24
C LEU A 103 5.25 11.07 21.25
N GLN A 104 5.84 9.87 21.20
CA GLN A 104 7.00 9.52 22.02
C GLN A 104 8.32 10.14 21.50
N PHE A 105 8.32 10.69 20.28
CA PHE A 105 9.52 11.18 19.58
C PHE A 105 9.30 12.55 18.92
N THR A 106 8.55 13.45 19.55
CA THR A 106 8.10 14.73 18.97
C THR A 106 9.23 15.55 18.33
N ASP A 107 10.33 15.79 19.04
CA ASP A 107 11.45 16.60 18.57
C ASP A 107 12.22 15.95 17.41
N GLN A 108 12.42 14.63 17.47
CA GLN A 108 13.07 13.87 16.40
C GLN A 108 12.20 13.85 15.15
N CYS A 109 10.88 13.65 15.30
CA CYS A 109 9.92 13.70 14.20
C CYS A 109 9.84 15.10 13.57
N LYS A 110 9.87 16.17 14.38
CA LYS A 110 9.91 17.56 13.88
C LYS A 110 11.18 17.82 13.07
N SER A 111 12.32 17.40 13.58
CA SER A 111 13.61 17.54 12.90
C SER A 111 13.64 16.74 11.59
N LEU A 112 13.15 15.50 11.63
CA LEU A 112 13.07 14.63 10.46
C LEU A 112 12.12 15.19 9.39
N LYS A 113 10.99 15.79 9.80
CA LYS A 113 10.08 16.48 8.87
C LYS A 113 10.78 17.62 8.12
N ASN A 114 11.58 18.43 8.83
CA ASN A 114 12.36 19.50 8.22
C ASN A 114 13.41 18.96 7.24
N TYR A 115 14.05 17.83 7.60
CA TYR A 115 14.95 17.11 6.71
C TYR A 115 14.23 16.67 5.42
N CYS A 116 13.08 16.00 5.55
CA CYS A 116 12.24 15.60 4.41
C CYS A 116 11.86 16.80 3.52
N ALA A 117 11.44 17.92 4.12
CA ALA A 117 11.07 19.11 3.37
C ALA A 117 12.25 19.67 2.56
N THR A 118 13.45 19.67 3.15
CA THR A 118 14.69 20.11 2.48
C THR A 118 15.09 19.14 1.38
N ALA A 119 15.04 17.83 1.64
CA ALA A 119 15.35 16.81 0.65
C ALA A 119 14.43 16.90 -0.59
N LEU A 120 13.17 17.25 -0.38
CA LEU A 120 12.17 17.44 -1.43
C LEU A 120 12.29 18.76 -2.19
N SER A 121 13.26 19.63 -1.92
CA SER A 121 13.41 20.90 -2.67
C SER A 121 14.14 20.75 -4.01
N GLY A 122 14.77 19.60 -4.27
CA GLY A 122 15.53 19.35 -5.48
C GLY A 122 14.66 18.98 -6.70
N PRO A 123 15.18 19.09 -7.94
CA PRO A 123 14.40 18.86 -9.16
C PRO A 123 13.90 17.41 -9.32
N SER A 124 14.51 16.43 -8.65
CA SER A 124 14.08 15.03 -8.68
C SER A 124 12.76 14.76 -7.95
N SER A 125 12.33 15.65 -7.05
CA SER A 125 11.07 15.51 -6.34
C SER A 125 9.87 16.11 -7.10
N LEU A 126 10.10 16.92 -8.15
CA LEU A 126 9.04 17.66 -8.84
C LEU A 126 7.90 16.75 -9.30
N TRP A 127 8.20 15.59 -9.86
CA TRP A 127 7.18 14.61 -10.24
C TRP A 127 6.30 14.15 -9.07
N LEU A 128 6.85 14.00 -7.87
CA LEU A 128 6.10 13.66 -6.67
C LEU A 128 5.32 14.87 -6.14
N LEU A 129 5.92 16.07 -6.22
CA LEU A 129 5.31 17.32 -5.80
C LEU A 129 4.14 17.72 -6.68
N ASP A 130 4.18 17.50 -7.99
CA ASP A 130 3.06 17.77 -8.91
C ASP A 130 1.80 16.96 -8.56
N ARG A 131 1.99 15.86 -7.83
CA ARG A 131 0.92 14.95 -7.38
C ARG A 131 0.49 15.24 -5.95
N SER A 132 1.31 15.99 -5.22
CA SER A 132 1.02 16.47 -3.88
C SER A 132 0.41 17.86 -3.96
N ARG A 133 -0.60 18.20 -3.13
CA ARG A 133 -1.17 19.56 -3.22
C ARG A 133 -0.19 20.65 -2.75
N SER A 134 0.87 20.27 -2.02
CA SER A 134 1.96 21.16 -1.60
C SER A 134 3.20 20.38 -1.16
N GLN A 135 4.36 21.06 -1.11
CA GLN A 135 5.60 20.51 -0.52
C GLN A 135 5.42 20.10 0.94
N LYS A 136 4.61 20.83 1.70
CA LYS A 136 4.29 20.49 3.09
C LYS A 136 3.56 19.14 3.19
N GLN A 137 2.63 18.86 2.29
CA GLN A 137 1.92 17.58 2.24
C GLN A 137 2.84 16.44 1.81
N ALA A 138 3.69 16.67 0.81
CA ALA A 138 4.69 15.68 0.39
C ALA A 138 5.67 15.33 1.52
N ALA A 139 6.13 16.32 2.27
CA ALA A 139 7.01 16.11 3.42
C ALA A 139 6.31 15.34 4.55
N ASN A 140 5.02 15.61 4.78
CA ASN A 140 4.20 14.84 5.72
C ASN A 140 4.02 13.39 5.26
N ALA A 141 3.68 13.15 4.00
CA ALA A 141 3.53 11.81 3.44
C ALA A 141 4.84 11.01 3.53
N LEU A 142 5.97 11.64 3.20
CA LEU A 142 7.28 11.02 3.33
C LEU A 142 7.63 10.71 4.80
N LEU A 143 7.31 11.61 5.72
CA LEU A 143 7.47 11.33 7.15
C LEU A 143 6.61 10.13 7.57
N THR A 144 5.33 10.09 7.20
CA THR A 144 4.44 8.97 7.51
C THR A 144 4.97 7.64 6.95
N PHE A 145 5.46 7.63 5.71
CA PHE A 145 6.10 6.47 5.10
C PHE A 145 7.33 5.99 5.90
N ILE A 146 8.20 6.93 6.30
CA ILE A 146 9.40 6.63 7.10
C ILE A 146 8.99 6.05 8.45
N LEU A 147 8.06 6.70 9.17
CA LEU A 147 7.64 6.24 10.49
C LEU A 147 6.94 4.87 10.41
N GLY A 148 6.09 4.66 9.40
CA GLY A 148 5.44 3.36 9.17
C GLY A 148 6.45 2.23 8.93
N SER A 149 7.59 2.54 8.31
CA SER A 149 8.69 1.61 8.12
C SER A 149 9.48 1.35 9.41
N LEU A 150 9.74 2.38 10.23
CA LEU A 150 10.49 2.25 11.48
C LEU A 150 9.70 1.54 12.59
N PHE A 151 8.38 1.76 12.63
CA PHE A 151 7.46 1.17 13.62
C PHE A 151 6.75 -0.09 13.09
N SER A 152 7.17 -0.63 11.95
CA SER A 152 6.66 -1.88 11.39
C SER A 152 6.90 -3.07 12.34
N PRO A 153 6.01 -4.09 12.38
CA PRO A 153 4.75 -4.18 11.66
C PRO A 153 3.61 -3.39 12.33
N LEU A 154 2.81 -2.66 11.52
CA LEU A 154 1.55 -2.05 11.93
C LEU A 154 0.39 -2.96 11.53
N SER A 155 0.09 -3.95 12.37
CA SER A 155 -0.91 -5.00 12.13
C SER A 155 -2.30 -4.42 11.82
N GLY A 156 -2.65 -3.30 12.45
CA GLY A 156 -4.01 -2.73 12.49
C GLY A 156 -4.82 -3.23 13.68
N ALA A 157 -4.25 -4.09 14.52
CA ALA A 157 -4.73 -4.31 15.87
C ALA A 157 -4.15 -3.26 16.82
N ILE A 158 -4.86 -2.99 17.92
CA ILE A 158 -4.30 -2.21 19.03
C ILE A 158 -3.36 -3.14 19.80
N GLU A 159 -2.06 -2.86 19.70
CA GLU A 159 -1.03 -3.66 20.35
C GLU A 159 -1.08 -3.54 21.88
N SER A 160 -0.61 -4.56 22.60
CA SER A 160 -0.50 -4.53 24.06
C SER A 160 0.51 -3.47 24.54
N GLN A 161 0.41 -3.05 25.81
CA GLN A 161 1.34 -2.10 26.42
C GLN A 161 2.80 -2.56 26.31
N ASP A 162 3.04 -3.86 26.53
CA ASP A 162 4.37 -4.46 26.46
C ASP A 162 4.91 -4.41 25.02
N CYS A 163 4.10 -4.78 24.03
CA CYS A 163 4.45 -4.65 22.61
C CYS A 163 4.75 -3.20 22.21
N PHE A 164 3.93 -2.24 22.67
CA PHE A 164 4.13 -0.82 22.44
C PHE A 164 5.46 -0.35 23.05
N GLY A 165 5.70 -0.64 24.33
CA GLY A 165 6.92 -0.27 25.04
C GLY A 165 8.19 -0.87 24.45
N LYS A 166 8.14 -2.15 24.02
CA LYS A 166 9.24 -2.82 23.30
C LYS A 166 9.57 -2.12 21.98
N THR A 167 8.54 -1.72 21.23
CA THR A 167 8.71 -1.03 19.94
C THR A 167 9.33 0.35 20.12
N VAL A 168 8.83 1.13 21.09
CA VAL A 168 9.41 2.45 21.45
C VAL A 168 10.86 2.29 21.88
N SER A 169 11.15 1.34 22.76
CA SER A 169 12.52 1.10 23.25
C SER A 169 13.48 0.67 22.14
N ARG A 170 13.02 -0.19 21.22
CA ARG A 170 13.79 -0.61 20.05
C ARG A 170 14.15 0.59 19.17
N VAL A 171 13.16 1.39 18.76
CA VAL A 171 13.37 2.54 17.88
C VAL A 171 14.22 3.63 18.55
N ALA A 172 14.06 3.83 19.86
CA ALA A 172 14.92 4.73 20.63
C ALA A 172 16.39 4.27 20.60
N LYS A 173 16.65 2.97 20.78
CA LYS A 173 18.00 2.38 20.75
C LYS A 173 18.62 2.43 19.34
N GLU A 174 17.83 2.20 18.30
CA GLU A 174 18.28 2.25 16.90
C GLU A 174 18.53 3.70 16.42
N GLY A 175 17.86 4.68 17.03
CA GLY A 175 17.95 6.09 16.71
C GLY A 175 17.02 6.51 15.58
N LEU A 176 15.83 7.01 15.94
CA LEU A 176 14.77 7.38 14.99
C LEU A 176 15.24 8.38 13.94
N PHE A 177 15.91 9.47 14.34
CA PHE A 177 16.33 10.49 13.38
C PHE A 177 17.31 9.94 12.34
N ARG A 178 18.38 9.26 12.78
CA ARG A 178 19.39 8.69 11.88
C ARG A 178 18.78 7.67 10.93
N LYS A 179 17.99 6.72 11.45
CA LYS A 179 17.31 5.73 10.61
C LYS A 179 16.30 6.35 9.67
N GLY A 180 15.59 7.38 10.12
CA GLY A 180 14.70 8.15 9.28
C GLY A 180 15.42 8.85 8.12
N GLN A 181 16.60 9.41 8.35
CA GLN A 181 17.44 9.99 7.30
C GLN A 181 17.87 8.93 6.28
N GLU A 182 18.34 7.76 6.74
CA GLU A 182 18.73 6.65 5.85
C GLU A 182 17.58 6.26 4.90
N ILE A 183 16.34 6.17 5.41
CA ILE A 183 15.16 5.87 4.59
C ILE A 183 14.83 7.03 3.65
N CYS A 184 14.86 8.28 4.13
CA CYS A 184 14.63 9.47 3.32
C CYS A 184 15.61 9.53 2.13
N ASP A 185 16.89 9.32 2.38
CA ASP A 185 17.94 9.35 1.37
C ASP A 185 17.75 8.24 0.32
N LYS A 186 17.32 7.05 0.74
CA LYS A 186 16.94 5.96 -0.17
C LYS A 186 15.76 6.35 -1.07
N VAL A 187 14.71 6.92 -0.50
CA VAL A 187 13.56 7.42 -1.30
C VAL A 187 14.04 8.47 -2.31
N MET A 188 14.88 9.42 -1.88
CA MET A 188 15.44 10.43 -2.78
C MET A 188 16.35 9.85 -3.86
N ALA A 189 17.12 8.80 -3.56
CA ALA A 189 17.91 8.09 -4.56
C ALA A 189 17.00 7.44 -5.63
N VAL A 190 15.91 6.78 -5.23
CA VAL A 190 14.92 6.22 -6.16
C VAL A 190 14.28 7.32 -7.01
N LEU A 191 13.88 8.45 -6.43
CA LEU A 191 13.30 9.58 -7.18
C LEU A 191 14.29 10.19 -8.18
N ARG A 192 15.56 10.34 -7.79
CA ARG A 192 16.64 10.77 -8.71
C ARG A 192 16.77 9.79 -9.87
N LYS A 193 16.83 8.48 -9.60
CA LYS A 193 16.95 7.49 -10.66
C LYS A 193 15.72 7.51 -11.57
N ARG A 194 14.53 7.62 -11.00
CA ARG A 194 13.27 7.73 -11.75
C ARG A 194 13.29 8.91 -12.71
N LYS A 195 13.77 10.08 -12.27
CA LYS A 195 13.95 11.27 -13.11
C LYS A 195 14.98 11.02 -14.21
N GLU A 196 16.12 10.43 -13.89
CA GLU A 196 17.18 10.10 -14.86
C GLU A 196 16.64 9.24 -16.03
N VAL A 197 15.89 8.17 -15.72
CA VAL A 197 15.27 7.31 -16.74
C VAL A 197 14.26 8.08 -17.59
N ALA A 198 13.45 8.94 -16.98
CA ALA A 198 12.48 9.75 -17.70
C ALA A 198 13.16 10.77 -18.63
N ASP A 199 14.20 11.46 -18.15
CA ASP A 199 14.96 12.43 -18.95
C ASP A 199 15.71 11.74 -20.10
N GLN A 200 16.26 10.54 -19.87
CA GLN A 200 16.89 9.70 -20.89
C GLN A 200 15.90 9.31 -22.00
N LEU A 201 14.69 8.89 -21.62
CA LEU A 201 13.63 8.59 -22.58
C LEU A 201 13.34 9.82 -23.44
N GLN A 202 13.10 10.98 -22.83
CA GLN A 202 12.81 12.23 -23.56
C GLN A 202 13.95 12.64 -24.49
N ARG A 203 15.20 12.50 -24.05
CA ARG A 203 16.38 12.78 -24.88
C ARG A 203 16.41 11.88 -26.12
N LEU A 204 16.19 10.57 -25.96
CA LEU A 204 16.22 9.62 -27.08
C LEU A 204 15.03 9.80 -28.02
N VAL A 205 13.85 10.16 -27.51
CA VAL A 205 12.71 10.59 -28.34
C VAL A 205 13.08 11.80 -29.19
N ALA A 206 13.71 12.82 -28.62
CA ALA A 206 14.11 14.03 -29.36
C ALA A 206 15.16 13.76 -30.46
N LEU A 207 15.99 12.72 -30.29
CA LEU A 207 16.97 12.28 -31.28
C LEU A 207 16.35 11.39 -32.37
N ASP A 208 15.21 10.74 -32.10
CA ASP A 208 14.53 9.83 -33.04
C ASP A 208 13.65 10.58 -34.07
N ARG A 209 14.29 11.38 -34.92
CA ARG A 209 13.59 12.21 -35.91
C ARG A 209 13.08 11.43 -37.12
N GLN A 210 13.80 10.40 -37.54
CA GLN A 210 13.56 9.71 -38.82
C GLN A 210 13.17 8.24 -38.66
N ARG A 211 13.68 7.53 -37.64
CA ARG A 211 13.50 6.07 -37.52
C ARG A 211 12.12 5.70 -36.95
N ARG A 212 11.42 6.66 -36.31
CA ARG A 212 10.06 6.50 -35.76
C ARG A 212 9.95 5.31 -34.81
N ILE A 213 11.00 5.06 -34.04
CA ILE A 213 11.09 3.99 -33.04
C ILE A 213 10.19 4.34 -31.84
N PHE A 214 10.27 5.57 -31.36
CA PHE A 214 9.49 6.05 -30.23
C PHE A 214 8.14 6.61 -30.71
N THR A 215 7.26 5.74 -31.19
CA THR A 215 5.86 6.10 -31.47
C THR A 215 5.16 6.58 -30.18
N ARG A 216 4.02 7.28 -30.32
CA ARG A 216 3.24 7.74 -29.15
C ARG A 216 2.88 6.58 -28.21
N GLU A 217 2.49 5.44 -28.76
CA GLU A 217 2.17 4.23 -27.99
C GLU A 217 3.40 3.69 -27.25
N ARG A 218 4.56 3.62 -27.92
CA ARG A 218 5.80 3.17 -27.29
C ARG A 218 6.25 4.10 -26.16
N GLN A 219 6.10 5.40 -26.34
CA GLN A 219 6.39 6.39 -25.30
C GLN A 219 5.45 6.22 -24.10
N ALA A 220 4.15 6.05 -24.35
CA ALA A 220 3.16 5.84 -23.29
C ALA A 220 3.42 4.54 -22.50
N GLU A 221 3.80 3.46 -23.18
CA GLU A 221 4.21 2.20 -22.53
C GLU A 221 5.45 2.40 -21.65
N LEU A 222 6.52 3.00 -22.17
CA LEU A 222 7.74 3.20 -21.38
C LEU A 222 7.49 4.13 -20.18
N GLN A 223 6.66 5.16 -20.34
CA GLN A 223 6.22 6.02 -19.24
C GLN A 223 5.37 5.27 -18.20
N SER A 224 4.49 4.37 -18.64
CA SER A 224 3.69 3.54 -17.74
C SER A 224 4.56 2.55 -16.97
N LEU A 225 5.63 2.02 -17.56
CA LEU A 225 6.62 1.20 -16.85
C LEU A 225 7.36 1.99 -15.78
N ILE A 226 7.79 3.22 -16.06
CA ILE A 226 8.40 4.08 -15.03
C ILE A 226 7.41 4.33 -13.89
N ALA A 227 6.13 4.59 -14.21
CA ALA A 227 5.08 4.80 -13.23
C ALA A 227 4.71 3.52 -12.44
N ALA A 228 4.83 2.34 -13.04
CA ALA A 228 4.59 1.07 -12.34
C ALA A 228 5.72 0.73 -11.35
N ILE A 229 6.97 1.05 -11.70
CA ILE A 229 8.13 0.80 -10.83
C ILE A 229 8.12 1.73 -9.61
N VAL A 230 7.74 2.99 -9.81
CA VAL A 230 7.54 3.97 -8.73
C VAL A 230 6.15 4.59 -8.88
N PRO A 231 5.12 3.96 -8.27
CA PRO A 231 3.75 4.46 -8.30
C PRO A 231 3.59 5.84 -7.68
N ALA A 232 2.56 6.55 -8.10
CA ALA A 232 2.18 7.86 -7.59
C ALA A 232 1.99 7.91 -6.07
N ASP A 233 1.41 6.84 -5.56
CA ASP A 233 0.95 6.59 -4.20
C ASP A 233 1.94 5.73 -3.42
N PHE A 234 3.19 5.59 -3.88
CA PHE A 234 4.17 4.71 -3.24
C PHE A 234 4.50 5.13 -1.79
N LEU A 235 4.29 6.39 -1.41
CA LEU A 235 4.44 6.83 -0.01
C LEU A 235 3.26 6.40 0.87
N GLU A 236 2.10 6.13 0.29
CA GLU A 236 0.88 5.72 1.00
C GLU A 236 0.79 4.18 1.06
N ASN A 237 1.03 3.52 -0.08
CA ASN A 237 0.80 2.08 -0.26
C ASN A 237 2.09 1.26 -0.46
N GLY A 238 3.24 1.92 -0.65
CA GLY A 238 4.51 1.25 -0.88
C GLY A 238 5.11 0.65 0.39
N ARG A 239 6.04 -0.29 0.17
CA ARG A 239 6.82 -0.93 1.24
C ARG A 239 8.28 -0.55 1.11
N TYR A 240 8.93 -0.24 2.22
CA TYR A 240 10.34 0.14 2.26
C TYR A 240 11.26 -0.90 1.61
N GLU A 241 10.97 -2.19 1.79
CA GLU A 241 11.76 -3.30 1.27
C GLU A 241 11.81 -3.32 -0.28
N ARG A 242 10.83 -2.69 -0.94
CA ARG A 242 10.77 -2.58 -2.40
C ARG A 242 11.61 -1.44 -2.96
N LEU A 243 12.06 -0.48 -2.15
CA LEU A 243 12.88 0.63 -2.66
C LEU A 243 14.18 0.16 -3.32
N ASP A 244 14.81 -0.86 -2.74
CA ASP A 244 16.03 -1.47 -3.31
C ASP A 244 15.74 -2.18 -4.65
N ASP A 245 14.51 -2.64 -4.87
CA ASP A 245 14.08 -3.21 -6.15
C ASP A 245 13.74 -2.15 -7.19
N CYS A 246 13.15 -1.03 -6.78
CA CYS A 246 12.87 0.09 -7.66
C CYS A 246 14.14 0.57 -8.39
N ASP A 247 15.28 0.70 -7.70
CA ASP A 247 16.55 1.08 -8.34
C ASP A 247 16.94 0.10 -9.46
N ARG A 248 16.94 -1.21 -9.16
CA ARG A 248 17.26 -2.27 -10.14
C ARG A 248 16.32 -2.25 -11.34
N TYR A 249 15.02 -2.15 -11.10
CA TYR A 249 14.03 -2.12 -12.17
C TYR A 249 14.17 -0.87 -13.03
N LEU A 250 14.41 0.30 -12.45
CA LEU A 250 14.67 1.54 -13.19
C LEU A 250 15.96 1.44 -14.02
N ARG A 251 17.04 0.87 -13.47
CA ARG A 251 18.29 0.62 -14.22
C ARG A 251 18.07 -0.33 -15.39
N SER A 252 17.32 -1.40 -15.19
CA SER A 252 16.94 -2.33 -16.26
C SER A 252 16.15 -1.64 -17.36
N LEU A 253 15.19 -0.77 -16.98
CA LEU A 253 14.40 0.00 -17.93
C LEU A 253 15.26 0.99 -18.72
N ALA A 254 16.21 1.68 -18.08
CA ALA A 254 17.17 2.54 -18.78
C ALA A 254 17.96 1.78 -19.84
N VAL A 255 18.48 0.60 -19.49
CA VAL A 255 19.20 -0.29 -20.43
C VAL A 255 18.27 -0.72 -21.58
N ARG A 256 17.01 -1.08 -21.29
CA ARG A 256 16.02 -1.40 -22.32
C ARG A 256 15.82 -0.23 -23.28
N ILE A 257 15.63 0.98 -22.76
CA ILE A 257 15.38 2.19 -23.58
C ILE A 257 16.56 2.46 -24.52
N GLU A 258 17.80 2.34 -24.04
CA GLU A 258 19.00 2.44 -24.88
C GLU A 258 19.06 1.36 -25.96
N ARG A 259 18.84 0.10 -25.58
CA ARG A 259 18.88 -1.04 -26.50
C ARG A 259 17.76 -1.00 -27.54
N LEU A 260 16.58 -0.52 -27.16
CA LEU A 260 15.46 -0.25 -28.07
C LEU A 260 15.84 0.79 -29.12
N HIS A 261 16.47 1.90 -28.70
CA HIS A 261 16.94 2.91 -29.65
C HIS A 261 18.03 2.34 -30.59
N ALA A 262 18.95 1.53 -30.07
CA ALA A 262 20.00 0.92 -30.87
C ALA A 262 19.43 -0.10 -31.88
N ASN A 263 18.63 -1.07 -31.42
CA ASN A 263 18.10 -2.16 -32.22
C ASN A 263 16.65 -2.52 -31.83
N PRO A 264 15.65 -1.88 -32.46
CA PRO A 264 14.25 -2.09 -32.12
C PRO A 264 13.73 -3.49 -32.46
N ALA A 265 14.28 -4.14 -33.50
CA ALA A 265 13.88 -5.50 -33.86
C ALA A 265 14.24 -6.52 -32.76
N LYS A 266 15.42 -6.37 -32.13
CA LYS A 266 15.81 -7.21 -30.99
C LYS A 266 14.97 -6.94 -29.74
N ASP A 267 14.58 -5.69 -29.49
CA ASP A 267 13.65 -5.38 -28.38
C ASP A 267 12.29 -6.06 -28.62
N ALA A 268 11.75 -5.96 -29.82
CA ALA A 268 10.45 -6.56 -30.19
C ALA A 268 10.42 -8.09 -29.99
N ILE A 269 11.51 -8.80 -30.29
CA ILE A 269 11.60 -10.25 -30.04
C ILE A 269 11.55 -10.58 -28.54
N LYS A 270 12.16 -9.74 -27.69
CA LYS A 270 12.12 -9.92 -26.23
C LYS A 270 10.75 -9.51 -25.67
N GLU A 271 10.17 -8.44 -26.19
CA GLU A 271 8.84 -7.99 -25.84
C GLU A 271 7.77 -9.04 -26.13
N ALA A 272 7.85 -9.71 -27.28
CA ALA A 272 6.95 -10.81 -27.63
C ALA A 272 6.95 -11.95 -26.60
N GLN A 273 8.07 -12.16 -25.89
CA GLN A 273 8.18 -13.20 -24.85
C GLN A 273 7.51 -12.81 -23.54
N ILE A 274 7.41 -11.51 -23.22
CA ILE A 274 6.78 -11.04 -21.98
C ILE A 274 5.30 -10.72 -22.16
N LYS A 275 4.88 -10.35 -23.38
CA LYS A 275 3.52 -9.92 -23.69
C LYS A 275 2.42 -10.87 -23.17
N PRO A 276 2.48 -12.20 -23.35
CA PRO A 276 1.45 -13.10 -22.82
C PRO A 276 1.25 -13.00 -21.31
N HIS A 277 2.34 -12.76 -20.56
CA HIS A 277 2.29 -12.65 -19.11
C HIS A 277 1.67 -11.32 -18.64
N LEU A 278 1.83 -10.25 -19.42
CA LEU A 278 1.17 -8.96 -19.16
C LEU A 278 -0.33 -9.02 -19.47
N GLU A 279 -0.70 -9.72 -20.55
CA GLU A 279 -2.11 -9.98 -20.88
C GLU A 279 -2.79 -10.78 -19.77
N ASN A 280 -2.12 -11.79 -19.21
CA ASN A 280 -2.61 -12.52 -18.04
C ASN A 280 -2.92 -11.59 -16.86
N LEU A 281 -1.99 -10.68 -16.49
CA LEU A 281 -2.23 -9.70 -15.42
C LEU A 281 -3.45 -8.81 -15.69
N SER A 282 -3.62 -8.33 -16.94
CA SER A 282 -4.74 -7.46 -17.29
C SER A 282 -6.11 -8.11 -17.12
N ARG A 283 -6.21 -9.44 -17.34
CA ARG A 283 -7.47 -10.20 -17.18
C ARG A 283 -7.92 -10.32 -15.73
N ILE A 284 -6.98 -10.30 -14.79
CA ILE A 284 -7.29 -10.36 -13.36
C ILE A 284 -7.94 -9.05 -12.90
N SER A 285 -7.44 -7.91 -13.39
CA SER A 285 -7.93 -6.58 -13.01
C SER A 285 -9.39 -6.32 -13.43
N THR A 286 -9.97 -7.17 -14.28
CA THR A 286 -11.37 -7.06 -14.71
C THR A 286 -12.35 -7.92 -13.90
N GLY A 287 -11.86 -8.76 -12.98
CA GLY A 287 -12.70 -9.69 -12.21
C GLY A 287 -12.76 -9.35 -10.72
N GLY A 288 -13.81 -8.66 -10.28
CA GLY A 288 -14.21 -8.52 -8.86
C GLY A 288 -13.11 -8.12 -7.86
N THR A 289 -13.41 -8.27 -6.56
CA THR A 289 -12.42 -8.11 -5.49
C THR A 289 -11.81 -9.49 -5.19
N PRO A 290 -10.51 -9.72 -5.46
CA PRO A 290 -9.87 -11.01 -5.24
C PRO A 290 -9.76 -11.36 -3.74
N SER A 291 -9.79 -12.66 -3.41
CA SER A 291 -9.49 -13.15 -2.05
C SER A 291 -8.07 -12.76 -1.62
N GLN A 292 -7.79 -12.79 -0.31
CA GLN A 292 -6.48 -12.42 0.22
C GLN A 292 -5.38 -13.35 -0.32
N GLU A 293 -5.65 -14.64 -0.43
CA GLU A 293 -4.75 -15.64 -0.99
C GLU A 293 -4.45 -15.35 -2.46
N LEU A 294 -5.47 -15.02 -3.25
CA LEU A 294 -5.31 -14.65 -4.65
C LEU A 294 -4.50 -13.35 -4.79
N GLN A 295 -4.73 -12.34 -3.93
CA GLN A 295 -3.95 -11.10 -3.93
C GLN A 295 -2.44 -11.34 -3.72
N VAL A 296 -2.08 -12.24 -2.80
CA VAL A 296 -0.67 -12.62 -2.57
C VAL A 296 -0.07 -13.23 -3.83
N LEU A 297 -0.75 -14.20 -4.45
CA LEU A 297 -0.24 -14.84 -5.67
C LEU A 297 -0.10 -13.87 -6.84
N ILE A 298 -1.04 -12.93 -6.99
CA ILE A 298 -0.97 -11.87 -8.01
C ILE A 298 0.27 -11.00 -7.79
N GLU A 299 0.55 -10.62 -6.55
CA GLU A 299 1.67 -9.75 -6.22
C GLU A 299 3.03 -10.44 -6.41
N GLU A 300 3.09 -11.73 -6.09
CA GLU A 300 4.23 -12.58 -6.44
C GLU A 300 4.41 -12.68 -7.95
N TYR A 301 3.32 -12.87 -8.70
CA TYR A 301 3.38 -12.94 -10.16
C TYR A 301 3.88 -11.63 -10.78
N ARG A 302 3.43 -10.47 -10.29
CA ARG A 302 3.97 -9.16 -10.68
C ARG A 302 5.47 -9.07 -10.42
N THR A 303 5.91 -9.53 -9.26
CA THR A 303 7.34 -9.53 -8.89
C THR A 303 8.16 -10.44 -9.83
N LEU A 304 7.65 -11.63 -10.16
CA LEU A 304 8.31 -12.52 -11.12
C LEU A 304 8.40 -11.91 -12.51
N ILE A 305 7.38 -11.17 -12.96
CA ILE A 305 7.38 -10.47 -14.25
C ILE A 305 8.49 -9.42 -14.29
N GLU A 306 8.68 -8.63 -13.22
CA GLU A 306 9.77 -7.65 -13.15
C GLU A 306 11.16 -8.30 -13.14
N GLU A 307 11.36 -9.41 -12.43
CA GLU A 307 12.62 -10.18 -12.48
C GLU A 307 12.87 -10.80 -13.87
N TYR A 308 11.81 -11.22 -14.56
CA TYR A 308 11.91 -11.70 -15.94
C TYR A 308 12.24 -10.57 -16.92
N ARG A 309 11.72 -9.35 -16.72
CA ARG A 309 12.13 -8.16 -17.49
C ARG A 309 13.63 -7.92 -17.38
N ILE A 310 14.20 -7.97 -16.16
CA ILE A 310 15.64 -7.85 -15.97
C ILE A 310 16.37 -8.94 -16.79
N SER A 311 15.96 -10.19 -16.61
CA SER A 311 16.60 -11.34 -17.28
C SER A 311 16.60 -11.22 -18.80
N LEU A 312 15.50 -10.73 -19.39
CA LEU A 312 15.36 -10.54 -20.82
C LEU A 312 16.13 -9.32 -21.34
N PHE A 313 15.90 -8.15 -20.73
CA PHE A 313 16.32 -6.88 -21.31
C PHE A 313 17.71 -6.44 -20.85
N SER A 314 18.16 -6.88 -19.69
CA SER A 314 19.40 -6.45 -19.03
C SER A 314 20.06 -7.57 -18.20
N PRO A 315 20.44 -8.72 -18.80
CA PRO A 315 21.02 -9.86 -18.08
C PRO A 315 22.31 -9.54 -17.30
N GLU A 316 22.97 -8.42 -17.61
CA GLU A 316 24.10 -7.90 -16.84
C GLU A 316 23.70 -7.39 -15.44
N ILE A 317 22.42 -7.04 -15.23
CA ILE A 317 21.88 -6.68 -13.92
C ILE A 317 21.49 -7.97 -13.22
N LYS A 318 22.14 -8.24 -12.08
CA LYS A 318 21.84 -9.40 -11.23
C LYS A 318 20.34 -9.42 -10.91
N THR A 319 19.67 -10.56 -10.96
CA THR A 319 18.30 -10.75 -10.49
C THR A 319 18.26 -11.21 -9.03
N ARG A 320 17.16 -10.94 -8.31
CA ARG A 320 16.92 -11.53 -6.98
C ARG A 320 16.47 -12.97 -7.10
N LEU A 321 15.67 -13.24 -8.14
CA LEU A 321 15.14 -14.56 -8.46
C LEU A 321 15.47 -14.89 -9.91
N VAL A 322 15.95 -16.11 -10.15
CA VAL A 322 16.04 -16.61 -11.52
C VAL A 322 14.63 -16.90 -12.01
N VAL A 323 14.22 -16.24 -13.09
CA VAL A 323 12.89 -16.37 -13.70
C VAL A 323 13.02 -16.66 -15.19
N SER A 324 12.19 -17.60 -15.66
CA SER A 324 12.02 -17.95 -17.07
C SER A 324 10.54 -17.90 -17.44
N ALA A 325 10.22 -17.88 -18.73
CA ALA A 325 8.83 -17.96 -19.21
C ALA A 325 8.09 -19.18 -18.63
N LYS A 326 8.77 -20.33 -18.51
CA LYS A 326 8.19 -21.55 -17.92
C LYS A 326 7.80 -21.36 -16.45
N LYS A 327 8.63 -20.64 -15.67
CA LYS A 327 8.34 -20.36 -14.26
C LYS A 327 7.15 -19.41 -14.11
N LEU A 328 7.05 -18.41 -14.99
CA LEU A 328 5.88 -17.52 -15.04
C LEU A 328 4.62 -18.30 -15.40
N GLU A 329 4.67 -19.20 -16.39
CA GLU A 329 3.52 -20.03 -16.75
C GLU A 329 3.06 -20.92 -15.60
N GLN A 330 3.98 -21.58 -14.89
CA GLN A 330 3.66 -22.39 -13.72
C GLN A 330 2.99 -21.58 -12.61
N HIS A 331 3.50 -20.38 -12.33
CA HIS A 331 2.92 -19.49 -11.31
C HIS A 331 1.55 -18.97 -11.75
N TRP A 332 1.36 -18.68 -13.04
CA TRP A 332 0.08 -18.25 -13.59
C TRP A 332 -1.01 -19.31 -13.47
N GLN A 333 -0.67 -20.60 -13.63
CA GLN A 333 -1.62 -21.69 -13.40
C GLN A 333 -2.15 -21.70 -11.96
N ALA A 334 -1.30 -21.41 -10.96
CA ALA A 334 -1.73 -21.29 -9.57
C ALA A 334 -2.67 -20.09 -9.36
N VAL A 335 -2.37 -18.94 -9.98
CA VAL A 335 -3.26 -17.77 -9.94
C VAL A 335 -4.62 -18.09 -10.54
N ARG A 336 -4.66 -18.79 -11.69
CA ARG A 336 -5.89 -19.19 -12.39
C ARG A 336 -6.77 -20.16 -11.62
N GLN A 337 -6.20 -20.96 -10.72
CA GLN A 337 -6.97 -21.90 -9.91
C GLN A 337 -7.78 -21.19 -8.80
N LEU A 338 -7.37 -19.97 -8.43
CA LEU A 338 -8.01 -19.18 -7.37
C LEU A 338 -8.79 -17.97 -7.89
N SER A 339 -8.61 -17.58 -9.16
CA SER A 339 -9.36 -16.53 -9.86
C SER A 339 -10.64 -17.06 -10.49
#